data_AF-A0A7V0NTT8-F1
#
_entry.id   AF-A0A7V0NTT8-F1
#
_cell.length_a   1.000
_cell.length_b   1.000
_cell.length_c   1.000
_cell.angle_alpha   90.00
_cell.angle_beta   90.00
_cell.angle_gamma   90.00
#
_symmetry.space_group_name_H-M   'P 1'
#
loop_
_entity.id
_entity.type
_entity.pdbx_description
1 polymer ?
#
loop_
_entity_poly.entity_id
_entity_poly.type
_entity_poly.pdbx_seq_one_letter_code
_entity_poly.pdbx_strand_id
1 'polypeptide(L)'
;MSAYEDIRSAAIQIIERRKLDVRAERELTRVAVTEAVGTYQRQADHGGNKTLLDPAEMIERVFHAVADFGSLTDVLTDPGVEEIFIEGDRVSSIDGDGRLHALSRPTTEEENRRVVDRLLADTDRHLDVANPIVQARVL
;
A
#
# COMPACT_ATOMS: atom_id res chain seq x y z
N MET A 1 8.84 17.33 -2.54
CA MET A 1 8.24 15.99 -2.66
C MET A 1 9.37 15.00 -2.95
N SER A 2 9.29 13.76 -2.47
CA SER A 2 10.34 12.76 -2.75
C SER A 2 10.04 12.04 -4.07
N ALA A 3 11.07 11.55 -4.78
CA ALA A 3 10.89 10.77 -6.00
C ALA A 3 9.93 9.58 -5.82
N TYR A 4 9.96 8.97 -4.64
CA TYR A 4 9.05 7.88 -4.28
C TYR A 4 7.58 8.34 -4.22
N GLU A 5 7.29 9.48 -3.58
CA GLU A 5 5.93 10.03 -3.49
C GLU A 5 5.36 10.39 -4.87
N ASP A 6 6.18 10.99 -5.72
CA ASP A 6 5.79 11.40 -7.08
C ASP A 6 5.44 10.17 -7.94
N ILE A 7 6.31 9.16 -7.92
CA ILE A 7 6.13 7.92 -8.68
C ILE A 7 4.93 7.14 -8.14
N ARG A 8 4.78 7.00 -6.82
CA ARG A 8 3.64 6.29 -6.22
C ARG A 8 2.33 6.95 -6.61
N SER A 9 2.25 8.27 -6.50
CA SER A 9 1.05 9.02 -6.85
C SER A 9 0.70 8.86 -8.33
N ALA A 10 1.69 8.93 -9.22
CA ALA A 10 1.50 8.69 -10.65
C ALA A 10 1.03 7.26 -10.95
N ALA A 11 1.61 6.25 -10.29
CA ALA A 11 1.21 4.86 -10.44
C ALA A 11 -0.26 4.64 -10.03
N ILE A 12 -0.66 5.20 -8.88
CA ILE A 12 -2.05 5.16 -8.39
C ILE A 12 -2.99 5.77 -9.42
N GLN A 13 -2.66 6.95 -9.97
CA GLN A 13 -3.49 7.60 -10.99
C GLN A 13 -3.63 6.76 -12.28
N ILE A 14 -2.58 6.05 -12.69
CA ILE A 14 -2.64 5.15 -13.85
C ILE A 14 -3.59 3.98 -13.55
N ILE A 15 -3.45 3.37 -12.37
CA ILE A 15 -4.26 2.24 -11.90
C ILE A 15 -5.74 2.64 -11.80
N GLU A 16 -6.05 3.77 -11.17
CA GLU A 16 -7.40 4.31 -11.04
C GLU A 16 -8.01 4.62 -12.42
N ARG A 17 -7.26 5.29 -13.30
CA ARG A 17 -7.72 5.62 -14.65
C ARG A 17 -8.03 4.37 -15.48
N ARG A 18 -7.24 3.31 -15.30
CA ARG A 18 -7.42 2.03 -15.97
C ARG A 18 -8.40 1.10 -15.25
N LYS A 19 -8.87 1.48 -14.06
CA LYS A 19 -9.73 0.67 -13.18
C LYS A 19 -9.15 -0.72 -12.94
N LEU A 20 -7.83 -0.81 -12.74
CA LEU A 20 -7.17 -2.10 -12.52
C LEU A 20 -7.50 -2.65 -11.14
N ASP A 21 -7.84 -3.93 -11.08
CA ASP A 21 -7.86 -4.68 -9.83
C ASP A 21 -6.42 -5.07 -9.49
N VAL A 22 -5.85 -4.39 -8.50
CA VAL A 22 -4.46 -4.61 -8.07
C VAL A 22 -4.16 -6.00 -7.50
N ARG A 23 -5.20 -6.79 -7.15
CA ARG A 23 -5.06 -8.18 -6.69
C ARG A 23 -5.18 -9.17 -7.83
N ALA A 24 -6.22 -9.04 -8.65
CA ALA A 24 -6.45 -9.96 -9.76
C ALA A 24 -5.48 -9.70 -10.93
N GLU A 25 -5.12 -8.44 -11.15
CA GLU A 25 -4.34 -7.98 -12.30
C GLU A 25 -2.93 -7.52 -11.89
N ARG A 26 -2.21 -8.37 -11.14
CA ARG A 26 -0.84 -8.06 -10.64
C ARG A 26 0.12 -7.68 -11.77
N GLU A 27 0.08 -8.38 -12.90
CA GLU A 27 0.94 -8.07 -14.05
C GLU A 27 0.62 -6.70 -14.66
N LEU A 28 -0.68 -6.37 -14.82
CA LEU A 28 -1.07 -5.05 -15.33
C LEU A 28 -0.76 -3.92 -14.34
N THR A 29 -0.85 -4.22 -13.04
CA THR A 29 -0.43 -3.30 -11.97
C THR A 29 1.08 -3.05 -12.03
N ARG A 30 1.88 -4.10 -12.21
CA ARG A 30 3.33 -4.00 -12.39
C ARG A 30 3.70 -3.21 -13.64
N VAL A 31 2.96 -3.38 -14.74
CA VAL A 31 3.10 -2.55 -15.95
C VAL A 31 2.79 -1.08 -15.66
N ALA A 32 1.71 -0.79 -14.91
CA ALA A 32 1.36 0.59 -14.54
C ALA A 32 2.44 1.27 -13.67
N VAL A 33 3.02 0.53 -12.70
CA VAL A 33 4.15 1.03 -11.90
C VAL A 33 5.39 1.27 -12.75
N THR A 34 5.71 0.34 -13.64
CA THR A 34 6.85 0.45 -14.56
C THR A 34 6.71 1.69 -15.46
N GLU A 35 5.49 1.98 -15.93
CA GLU A 35 5.19 3.16 -16.73
C GLU A 35 5.37 4.48 -15.95
N ALA A 36 4.95 4.50 -14.68
CA ALA A 36 5.15 5.66 -13.80
C ALA A 36 6.64 5.94 -13.59
N VAL A 37 7.43 4.91 -13.28
CA VAL A 37 8.90 5.01 -13.11
C VAL A 37 9.56 5.49 -14.40
N GLY A 38 9.21 4.90 -15.54
CA GLY A 38 9.77 5.31 -16.84
C GLY A 38 9.43 6.75 -17.21
N THR A 39 8.25 7.23 -16.81
CA THR A 39 7.86 8.64 -17.00
C THR A 39 8.69 9.57 -16.14
N TYR A 40 8.89 9.22 -14.86
CA TYR A 40 9.74 10.00 -13.96
C TYR A 40 11.19 10.08 -14.48
N GLN A 41 11.76 8.96 -14.94
CA GLN A 41 13.12 8.95 -15.49
C GLN A 41 13.27 9.86 -16.70
N ARG A 42 12.35 9.80 -17.68
CA ARG A 42 12.37 10.70 -18.84
C ARG A 42 12.32 12.18 -18.43
N GLN A 43 11.57 12.52 -17.38
CA GLN A 43 11.52 13.89 -16.85
C GLN A 43 12.82 14.28 -16.13
N ALA A 44 13.43 13.35 -15.40
CA ALA A 44 14.71 13.56 -14.73
C ALA A 44 15.85 13.80 -15.74
N ASP A 45 15.88 13.04 -16.82
CA ASP A 45 16.87 13.16 -17.90
C ASP A 45 16.79 14.52 -18.61
N HIS A 46 15.62 15.13 -18.63
CA HIS A 46 15.39 16.47 -19.19
C HIS A 46 15.66 17.61 -18.17
N GLY A 47 16.26 17.28 -17.01
CA GLY A 47 16.65 18.25 -15.97
C GLY A 47 15.53 18.63 -14.99
N GLY A 48 14.36 17.99 -15.08
CA GLY A 48 13.21 18.30 -14.23
C GLY A 48 13.25 17.67 -12.83
N ASN A 49 14.06 16.63 -12.61
CA ASN A 49 14.09 15.82 -11.39
C ASN A 49 15.45 15.12 -11.20
N LYS A 50 15.70 14.56 -10.00
CA LYS A 50 16.89 13.75 -9.73
C LYS A 50 16.72 12.34 -10.30
N THR A 51 17.70 11.85 -11.06
CA THR A 51 17.69 10.49 -11.61
C THR A 51 17.68 9.44 -10.49
N LEU A 52 16.91 8.37 -10.71
CA LEU A 52 16.88 7.22 -9.81
C LEU A 52 18.19 6.45 -9.88
N LEU A 53 18.71 6.03 -8.72
CA LEU A 53 19.91 5.20 -8.64
C LEU A 53 19.63 3.77 -9.14
N ASP A 54 18.51 3.20 -8.69
CA ASP A 54 18.03 1.88 -9.09
C ASP A 54 16.52 1.95 -9.44
N PRO A 55 16.18 1.99 -10.73
CA PRO A 55 14.78 2.02 -11.17
C PRO A 55 14.04 0.71 -10.90
N ALA A 56 14.74 -0.44 -10.93
CA ALA A 56 14.12 -1.73 -10.69
C ALA A 56 13.72 -1.86 -9.22
N GLU A 57 14.60 -1.45 -8.30
CA GLU A 57 14.27 -1.37 -6.86
C GLU A 57 13.08 -0.43 -6.61
N MET A 58 13.04 0.72 -7.30
CA MET A 58 11.91 1.65 -7.19
C MET A 58 10.60 1.03 -7.69
N ILE A 59 10.63 0.26 -8.78
CA ILE A 59 9.45 -0.47 -9.29
C ILE A 59 8.97 -1.46 -8.23
N GLU A 60 9.83 -2.31 -7.68
CA GLU A 60 9.42 -3.27 -6.64
C GLU A 60 8.81 -2.57 -5.43
N ARG A 61 9.48 -1.52 -4.94
CA ARG A 61 9.02 -0.76 -3.78
C ARG A 61 7.64 -0.14 -4.00
N VAL A 62 7.41 0.48 -5.15
CA VAL A 62 6.13 1.11 -5.47
C VAL A 62 5.07 0.05 -5.77
N PHE A 63 5.43 -1.03 -6.44
CA PHE A 63 4.54 -2.16 -6.69
C PHE A 63 4.03 -2.75 -5.40
N HIS A 64 4.89 -3.06 -4.43
CA HIS A 64 4.44 -3.54 -3.11
C HIS A 64 3.57 -2.51 -2.39
N ALA A 65 3.91 -1.22 -2.47
CA ALA A 65 3.12 -0.17 -1.83
C ALA A 65 1.69 -0.03 -2.41
N VAL A 66 1.49 -0.36 -3.68
CA VAL A 66 0.20 -0.19 -4.37
C VAL A 66 -0.56 -1.51 -4.54
N ALA A 67 0.14 -2.59 -4.85
CA ALA A 67 -0.43 -3.91 -5.08
C ALA A 67 -0.73 -4.67 -3.79
N ASP A 68 0.05 -4.43 -2.73
CA ASP A 68 -0.14 -5.08 -1.44
C ASP A 68 -0.71 -4.10 -0.40
N PHE A 69 -0.65 -4.43 0.89
CA PHE A 69 -1.19 -3.60 1.97
C PHE A 69 -0.19 -2.57 2.50
N GLY A 70 0.76 -2.12 1.67
CA GLY A 70 1.77 -1.15 2.07
C GLY A 70 2.56 -1.59 3.30
N SER A 71 2.66 -0.71 4.30
CA SER A 71 3.33 -0.95 5.59
C SER A 71 2.75 -2.12 6.38
N LEU A 72 1.50 -2.52 6.12
CA LEU A 72 0.82 -3.61 6.83
C LEU A 72 0.96 -4.97 6.14
N THR A 73 1.62 -5.03 4.97
CA THR A 73 1.76 -6.27 4.20
C THR A 73 2.40 -7.38 5.03
N ASP A 74 3.49 -7.07 5.73
CA ASP A 74 4.25 -8.07 6.50
C ASP A 74 3.36 -8.71 7.57
N VAL A 75 2.63 -7.91 8.35
CA VAL A 75 1.75 -8.42 9.41
C VAL A 75 0.47 -9.09 8.89
N LEU A 76 -0.06 -8.65 7.73
CA LEU A 76 -1.27 -9.24 7.14
C LEU A 76 -1.01 -10.54 6.38
N THR A 77 0.24 -10.82 6.03
CA THR A 77 0.62 -12.03 5.25
C THR A 77 1.41 -13.04 6.06
N ASP A 78 1.91 -12.67 7.25
CA ASP A 78 2.60 -13.58 8.15
C ASP A 78 1.61 -14.59 8.76
N PRO A 79 1.72 -15.90 8.46
CA PRO A 79 0.83 -16.91 9.01
C PRO A 79 1.01 -17.13 10.52
N GLY A 80 2.05 -16.57 11.13
CA GLY A 80 2.28 -16.59 12.58
C GLY A 80 1.53 -15.50 13.36
N VAL A 81 0.97 -14.50 12.67
CA VAL A 81 0.17 -13.42 13.27
C VAL A 81 -1.28 -13.86 13.43
N GLU A 82 -1.82 -13.77 14.66
CA GLU A 82 -3.21 -14.13 14.98
C GLU A 82 -4.12 -12.91 15.06
N GLU A 83 -3.64 -11.81 15.67
CA GLU A 83 -4.41 -10.59 15.87
C GLU A 83 -3.59 -9.36 15.45
N ILE A 84 -4.24 -8.38 14.84
CA ILE A 84 -3.64 -7.09 14.44
C ILE A 84 -4.47 -5.96 15.04
N PHE A 85 -3.80 -5.04 15.71
CA PHE A 85 -4.38 -3.84 16.31
C PHE A 85 -3.82 -2.61 15.60
N ILE A 86 -4.73 -1.72 15.17
CA ILE A 86 -4.40 -0.48 14.48
C ILE A 86 -5.06 0.66 15.26
N GLU A 87 -4.25 1.59 15.76
CA GLU A 87 -4.66 2.73 16.57
C GLU A 87 -4.01 4.01 16.01
N GLY A 88 -4.70 4.70 15.10
CA GLY A 88 -4.13 5.84 14.38
C GLY A 88 -2.93 5.40 13.54
N ASP A 89 -1.75 5.94 13.83
CA ASP A 89 -0.47 5.58 13.21
C ASP A 89 0.22 4.38 13.88
N ARG A 90 -0.28 3.90 15.03
CA ARG A 90 0.32 2.77 15.76
C ARG A 90 -0.26 1.45 15.29
N VAL A 91 0.63 0.48 15.09
CA VAL A 91 0.25 -0.88 14.72
C VAL A 91 0.99 -1.87 15.60
N SER A 92 0.24 -2.85 16.10
CA SER A 92 0.79 -3.98 16.85
C SER A 92 0.08 -5.27 16.47
N SER A 93 0.72 -6.40 16.76
CA SER A 93 0.19 -7.72 16.44
C SER A 93 0.47 -8.70 17.58
N ILE A 94 -0.34 -9.76 17.67
CA ILE A 94 -0.12 -10.89 18.57
C ILE A 94 0.23 -12.12 17.72
N ASP A 95 1.30 -12.82 18.09
CA ASP A 95 1.68 -14.10 17.47
C ASP A 95 0.99 -15.30 18.13
N GLY A 96 1.15 -16.49 17.56
CA GLY A 96 0.60 -17.75 18.11
C GLY A 96 1.15 -18.18 19.48
N ASP A 97 2.21 -17.52 19.98
CA ASP A 97 2.70 -17.69 21.35
C ASP A 97 2.05 -16.67 22.33
N GLY A 98 1.15 -15.82 21.85
CA GLY A 98 0.49 -14.76 22.61
C GLY A 98 1.39 -13.55 22.88
N ARG A 99 2.48 -13.35 22.12
CA ARG A 99 3.40 -12.22 22.31
C ARG A 99 2.98 -11.02 21.49
N LEU A 100 2.97 -9.85 22.13
CA LEU A 100 2.69 -8.58 21.49
C LEU A 100 3.95 -8.02 20.80
N HIS A 101 3.84 -7.72 19.51
CA HIS A 101 4.89 -7.14 18.69
C HIS A 101 4.45 -5.80 18.12
N ALA A 102 5.32 -4.80 18.19
CA ALA A 102 5.11 -3.54 17.48
C ALA A 102 5.55 -3.69 16.02
N LEU A 103 4.86 -3.02 15.10
CA LEU A 103 5.28 -2.98 13.70
C LEU A 103 6.70 -2.41 13.59
N SER A 104 7.55 -3.11 12.83
CA SER A 104 8.98 -2.76 12.72
C SER A 104 9.22 -1.44 11.98
N ARG A 105 8.30 -1.06 11.10
CA ARG A 105 8.34 0.18 10.32
C ARG A 105 7.24 1.13 10.78
N PRO A 106 7.56 2.42 11.03
CA PRO A 106 6.54 3.43 11.26
C PRO A 106 5.57 3.51 10.07
N THR A 107 4.33 3.87 10.36
CA THR A 107 3.24 4.08 9.39
C THR A 107 2.51 5.37 9.76
N THR A 108 1.57 5.85 8.94
CA THR A 108 0.68 6.97 9.30
C THR A 108 -0.77 6.52 9.44
N GLU A 109 -1.60 7.33 10.10
CA GLU A 109 -3.04 7.08 10.18
C GLU A 109 -3.67 6.99 8.78
N GLU A 110 -3.27 7.85 7.84
CA GLU A 110 -3.79 7.82 6.47
C GLU A 110 -3.37 6.56 5.72
N GLU A 111 -2.13 6.09 5.91
CA GLU A 111 -1.64 4.84 5.32
C GLU A 111 -2.44 3.64 5.86
N ASN A 112 -2.59 3.56 7.19
CA ASN A 112 -3.36 2.52 7.85
C ASN A 112 -4.83 2.55 7.42
N ARG A 113 -5.42 3.75 7.34
CA ARG A 113 -6.82 3.92 6.95
C ARG A 113 -7.08 3.42 5.54
N ARG A 114 -6.18 3.70 4.58
CA ARG A 114 -6.29 3.19 3.20
C ARG A 114 -6.30 1.67 3.15
N VAL A 115 -5.49 1.01 4.00
CA VAL A 115 -5.47 -0.45 4.09
C VAL A 115 -6.79 -0.97 4.65
N VAL A 116 -7.32 -0.38 5.73
CA VAL A 116 -8.62 -0.76 6.32
C VAL A 116 -9.75 -0.58 5.31
N ASP A 117 -9.82 0.58 4.63
CA ASP A 117 -10.83 0.85 3.61
C ASP A 117 -10.75 -0.18 2.46
N ARG A 118 -9.52 -0.57 2.08
CA ARG A 118 -9.30 -1.61 1.06
C ARG A 118 -9.71 -3.01 1.53
N LEU A 119 -9.51 -3.35 2.80
CA LEU A 119 -9.98 -4.62 3.36
C LEU A 119 -11.51 -4.68 3.37
N LEU A 120 -12.16 -3.56 3.69
CA LEU A 120 -13.61 -3.44 3.71
C LEU A 120 -14.24 -3.36 2.30
N ALA A 121 -13.49 -2.92 1.29
CA ALA A 121 -14.00 -2.73 -0.08
C ALA A 121 -14.57 -3.99 -0.73
N ASP A 122 -14.10 -5.18 -0.36
CA ASP A 122 -14.63 -6.46 -0.84
C ASP A 122 -15.89 -6.92 -0.08
N THR A 123 -16.39 -6.07 0.81
CA THR A 123 -17.56 -6.32 1.65
C THR A 123 -18.61 -5.25 1.41
N ASP A 124 -19.88 -5.54 1.71
CA ASP A 124 -20.94 -4.53 1.70
C ASP A 124 -20.92 -3.64 2.97
N ARG A 125 -19.73 -3.23 3.43
CA ARG A 125 -19.54 -2.47 4.67
C ARG A 125 -18.59 -1.31 4.45
N HIS A 126 -18.90 -0.19 5.08
CA HIS A 126 -18.09 1.02 5.06
C HIS A 126 -17.98 1.58 6.47
N LEU A 127 -16.76 1.94 6.87
CA LEU A 127 -16.48 2.60 8.13
C LEU A 127 -16.46 4.11 7.87
N ASP A 128 -17.41 4.86 8.43
CA ASP A 128 -17.50 6.32 8.22
C ASP A 128 -18.18 6.99 9.42
N VAL A 129 -18.41 8.31 9.35
CA VAL A 129 -19.03 9.07 10.45
C VAL A 129 -20.45 8.60 10.75
N ALA A 130 -21.20 8.12 9.76
CA ALA A 130 -22.55 7.59 9.94
C ALA A 130 -22.53 6.14 10.45
N ASN A 131 -21.48 5.37 10.11
CA ASN A 131 -21.26 3.99 10.50
C ASN A 131 -19.90 3.85 11.23
N PRO A 132 -19.78 4.34 12.48
CA PRO A 132 -18.50 4.43 13.18
C PRO A 132 -17.98 3.09 13.70
N ILE A 133 -18.79 2.03 13.65
CA ILE A 133 -18.43 0.68 14.09
C ILE A 133 -18.94 -0.30 13.03
N VAL A 134 -18.03 -1.14 12.53
CA VAL A 134 -18.29 -2.15 11.51
C VAL A 134 -17.65 -3.46 11.93
N GLN A 135 -18.36 -4.56 11.72
CA GLN A 135 -17.80 -5.90 11.77
C GLN A 135 -17.95 -6.54 10.40
N ALA A 136 -16.84 -7.07 9.88
CA ALA A 136 -16.78 -7.71 8.58
C ALA A 136 -15.84 -8.91 8.62
N ARG A 137 -16.05 -9.86 7.70
CA ARG A 137 -15.05 -10.88 7.40
C ARG A 137 -14.25 -10.39 6.21
N VAL A 138 -12.95 -10.28 6.41
CA VAL A 138 -11.97 -9.86 5.41
C VAL A 138 -10.86 -10.90 5.38
N LEU A 139 -10.21 -11.07 4.21
CA LEU A 139 -9.18 -12.07 3.92
C LEU A 139 -9.66 -13.54 3.94
#